data_AF-A0A7J9GNX9-F1
#
_entry.id   AF-A0A7J9GNX9-F1
#
_cell.length_a   1.000
_cell.length_b   1.000
_cell.length_c   1.000
_cell.angle_alpha   90.00
_cell.angle_beta   90.00
_cell.angle_gamma   90.00
#
_symmetry.space_group_name_H-M   'P 1'
#
loop_
_entity.id
_entity.type
_entity.pdbx_description
1 polymer ?
#
loop_
_entity_poly.entity_id
_entity_poly.type
_entity_poly.pdbx_seq_one_letter_code
_entity_poly.pdbx_strand_id
1 'polypeptide(L)'
;MKDSWGPLKALAVASAVNGIGDIVLCSFLGYGIAGAAWATMVSQVVAGYMMITSLNKKGYNAYTISIPSLDDLQTIFGLAAPVFIMMMAKVAFYALIIYFATNMGTHTAAAHQVMIQTYCMCTVWGEPLSQTAQSFMPELLYGINKNLPKARMLLKSLVIVGASLGLILGIVGTSVPWLFPNIFTSDRKVIHERYYSVSTLCYFEYKERLIEKKKCF
;
A
#
# COMPACT_ATOMS: atom_id res chain seq x y z
N MET A 1 4.85 -1.24 26.44
CA MET A 1 5.16 -1.16 24.99
C MET A 1 3.89 -1.47 24.22
N LYS A 2 3.69 -0.85 23.05
CA LYS A 2 2.61 -1.26 22.13
C LYS A 2 2.85 -2.72 21.71
N ASP A 3 1.80 -3.51 21.64
CA ASP A 3 1.89 -4.92 21.26
C ASP A 3 1.73 -5.08 19.75
N SER A 4 2.80 -5.53 19.12
CA SER A 4 2.80 -5.86 17.69
C SER A 4 2.53 -7.34 17.42
N TRP A 5 2.65 -8.22 18.43
CA TRP A 5 2.56 -9.67 18.24
C TRP A 5 1.13 -10.16 18.08
N GLY A 6 0.18 -9.62 18.84
CA GLY A 6 -1.24 -9.91 18.68
C GLY A 6 -1.73 -9.64 17.25
N PRO A 7 -1.59 -8.41 16.75
CA PRO A 7 -1.93 -8.05 15.37
C PRO A 7 -1.17 -8.87 14.32
N LEU A 8 0.14 -9.12 14.52
CA LEU A 8 0.94 -9.91 13.58
C LEU A 8 0.45 -11.36 13.46
N LYS A 9 0.11 -12.01 14.59
CA LYS A 9 -0.44 -13.37 14.58
C LYS A 9 -1.80 -13.43 13.90
N ALA A 10 -2.67 -12.45 14.17
CA ALA A 10 -3.97 -12.34 13.52
C ALA A 10 -3.81 -12.19 12.00
N LEU A 11 -2.91 -11.31 11.56
CA LEU A 11 -2.60 -11.12 10.16
C LEU A 11 -2.08 -12.40 9.50
N ALA A 12 -1.12 -13.08 10.11
CA ALA A 12 -0.53 -14.30 9.54
C ALA A 12 -1.58 -15.42 9.35
N VAL A 13 -2.43 -15.65 10.36
CA VAL A 13 -3.50 -16.64 10.27
C VAL A 13 -4.55 -16.22 9.23
N ALA A 14 -4.95 -14.95 9.22
CA ALA A 14 -5.91 -14.43 8.25
C ALA A 14 -5.39 -14.59 6.82
N SER A 15 -4.12 -14.26 6.55
CA SER A 15 -3.50 -14.46 5.23
C SER A 15 -3.48 -15.93 4.82
N ALA A 16 -3.17 -16.84 5.74
CA ALA A 16 -3.19 -18.28 5.46
C ALA A 16 -4.62 -18.77 5.14
N VAL A 17 -5.62 -18.37 5.93
CA VAL A 17 -7.03 -18.69 5.69
C VAL A 17 -7.49 -18.15 4.33
N ASN A 18 -7.10 -16.92 3.99
CA ASN A 18 -7.45 -16.30 2.71
C ASN A 18 -6.84 -17.11 1.55
N GLY A 19 -5.52 -17.32 1.54
CA GLY A 19 -4.83 -18.02 0.46
C GLY A 19 -5.30 -19.48 0.28
N ILE A 20 -5.55 -20.21 1.37
CA ILE A 20 -6.12 -21.57 1.30
C ILE A 20 -7.55 -21.50 0.76
N GLY A 21 -8.35 -20.54 1.24
CA GLY A 21 -9.72 -20.32 0.79
C GLY A 21 -9.79 -20.02 -0.72
N ASP A 22 -8.90 -19.18 -1.24
CA ASP A 22 -8.80 -18.88 -2.66
C ASP A 22 -8.51 -20.14 -3.48
N ILE A 23 -7.55 -20.96 -3.07
CA ILE A 23 -7.22 -22.20 -3.79
C ILE A 23 -8.43 -23.16 -3.79
N VAL A 24 -9.09 -23.34 -2.65
CA VAL A 24 -10.22 -24.27 -2.52
C VAL A 24 -11.45 -23.78 -3.28
N LEU A 25 -11.88 -22.54 -3.03
CA LEU A 25 -13.12 -22.01 -3.59
C LEU A 25 -12.99 -21.65 -5.06
N CYS A 26 -11.84 -21.10 -5.48
CA CYS A 26 -11.65 -20.68 -6.87
C CYS A 26 -11.21 -21.83 -7.76
N SER A 27 -10.20 -22.62 -7.35
CA SER A 27 -9.60 -23.65 -8.22
C SER A 27 -10.31 -24.99 -8.15
N PHE A 28 -10.69 -25.46 -6.95
CA PHE A 28 -11.31 -26.78 -6.79
C PHE A 28 -12.83 -26.76 -6.93
N LEU A 29 -13.50 -25.72 -6.40
CA LEU A 29 -14.96 -25.60 -6.43
C LEU A 29 -15.48 -24.74 -7.59
N GLY A 30 -14.59 -24.05 -8.31
CA GLY A 30 -14.94 -23.30 -9.52
C GLY A 30 -15.79 -22.04 -9.28
N TYR A 31 -15.87 -21.53 -8.05
CA TYR A 31 -16.65 -20.32 -7.73
C TYR A 31 -16.00 -19.03 -8.23
N GLY A 32 -14.76 -19.08 -8.71
CA GLY A 32 -14.04 -17.94 -9.27
C GLY A 32 -14.06 -16.72 -8.34
N ILE A 33 -14.46 -15.56 -8.86
CA ILE A 33 -14.45 -14.28 -8.12
C ILE A 33 -15.35 -14.33 -6.87
N ALA A 34 -16.48 -15.04 -6.93
CA ALA A 34 -17.35 -15.20 -5.77
C ALA A 34 -16.65 -16.01 -4.66
N GLY A 35 -15.86 -17.03 -5.04
CA GLY A 35 -15.02 -17.79 -4.12
C GLY A 35 -14.00 -16.91 -3.40
N ALA A 36 -13.30 -16.06 -4.13
CA ALA A 36 -12.31 -15.14 -3.57
C ALA A 36 -12.92 -14.13 -2.59
N ALA A 37 -14.15 -13.65 -2.88
CA ALA A 37 -14.88 -12.78 -1.96
C ALA A 37 -15.21 -13.48 -0.64
N TRP A 38 -15.68 -14.73 -0.68
CA TRP A 38 -15.95 -15.52 0.53
C TRP A 38 -14.67 -15.85 1.31
N ALA A 39 -13.59 -16.25 0.65
CA ALA A 39 -12.30 -16.51 1.27
C ALA A 39 -11.79 -15.28 2.06
N THR A 40 -11.89 -14.11 1.43
CA THR A 40 -11.52 -12.84 2.06
C THR A 40 -12.42 -12.50 3.22
N MET A 41 -13.75 -12.63 3.09
CA MET A 41 -14.69 -12.33 4.16
C MET A 41 -14.40 -13.20 5.41
N VAL A 42 -14.24 -14.52 5.23
CA VAL A 42 -13.94 -15.45 6.34
C VAL A 42 -12.61 -15.10 7.00
N SER A 43 -11.58 -14.82 6.20
CA SER A 43 -10.27 -14.38 6.69
C SER A 43 -10.37 -13.13 7.59
N GLN A 44 -11.14 -12.11 7.19
CA GLN A 44 -11.32 -10.90 7.98
C GLN A 44 -12.10 -11.14 9.28
N VAL A 45 -13.11 -12.02 9.26
CA VAL A 45 -13.85 -12.43 10.46
C VAL A 45 -12.91 -13.13 11.45
N VAL A 46 -12.07 -14.04 10.98
CA VAL A 46 -11.04 -14.72 11.80
C VAL A 46 -10.07 -13.70 12.41
N ALA A 47 -9.56 -12.77 11.60
CA ALA A 47 -8.67 -11.70 12.07
C ALA A 47 -9.33 -10.87 13.20
N GLY A 48 -10.61 -10.51 13.03
CA GLY A 48 -11.39 -9.77 14.01
C GLY A 48 -11.49 -10.50 15.35
N TYR A 49 -11.86 -11.78 15.35
CA TYR A 49 -11.93 -12.59 16.58
C TYR A 49 -10.57 -12.75 17.26
N MET A 50 -9.50 -12.92 16.48
CA MET A 50 -8.15 -13.00 17.03
C MET A 50 -7.70 -11.68 17.68
N MET A 51 -8.03 -10.55 17.07
CA MET A 51 -7.77 -9.22 17.65
C MET A 51 -8.55 -9.00 18.94
N ILE A 52 -9.84 -9.34 18.98
CA ILE A 52 -10.67 -9.30 20.19
C ILE A 52 -10.06 -10.16 21.31
N THR A 53 -9.67 -11.39 20.97
CA THR A 53 -9.02 -12.31 21.91
C THR A 53 -7.70 -11.73 22.42
N SER A 54 -6.91 -11.10 21.56
CA SER A 54 -5.65 -10.46 21.94
C SER A 54 -5.83 -9.25 22.84
N LEU A 55 -6.93 -8.51 22.69
CA LEU A 55 -7.29 -7.41 23.59
C LEU A 55 -7.74 -7.94 24.94
N ASN A 56 -8.61 -8.95 24.96
CA ASN A 56 -9.10 -9.59 26.19
C ASN A 56 -7.95 -10.17 27.03
N LYS A 57 -6.95 -10.79 26.39
CA LYS A 57 -5.75 -11.32 27.07
C LYS A 57 -4.90 -10.24 27.75
N LYS A 58 -5.07 -8.97 27.40
CA LYS A 58 -4.39 -7.83 28.04
C LYS A 58 -5.23 -7.13 29.10
N GLY A 59 -6.39 -7.70 29.45
CA GLY A 59 -7.29 -7.13 30.46
C GLY A 59 -8.25 -6.06 29.94
N TYR A 60 -8.33 -5.84 28.62
CA TYR A 60 -9.39 -5.02 28.04
C TYR A 60 -10.68 -5.85 27.92
N ASN A 61 -11.85 -5.24 28.08
CA ASN A 61 -13.11 -5.89 27.71
C ASN A 61 -13.51 -5.46 26.29
N ALA A 62 -13.01 -6.18 25.29
CA ALA A 62 -13.19 -5.80 23.89
C ALA A 62 -14.65 -5.94 23.39
N TYR A 63 -15.52 -6.63 24.15
CA TYR A 63 -16.94 -6.74 23.84
C TYR A 63 -17.78 -5.63 24.50
N THR A 64 -17.19 -4.79 25.35
CA THR A 64 -17.90 -3.64 25.92
C THR A 64 -18.13 -2.60 24.83
N ILE A 65 -19.37 -2.46 24.41
CA ILE A 65 -19.80 -1.36 23.55
C ILE A 65 -19.93 -0.11 24.43
N SER A 66 -19.07 0.86 24.19
CA SER A 66 -19.15 2.18 24.82
C SER A 66 -19.44 3.22 23.74
N ILE A 67 -20.43 4.09 23.99
CA ILE A 67 -20.73 5.19 23.08
C ILE A 67 -19.68 6.29 23.34
N PRO A 68 -18.90 6.71 22.32
CA PRO A 68 -17.91 7.77 22.48
C PRO A 68 -18.57 9.11 22.76
N SER A 69 -17.91 9.97 23.54
CA SER A 69 -18.36 11.35 23.77
C SER A 69 -18.17 12.22 22.52
N LEU A 70 -18.80 13.41 22.48
CA LEU A 70 -18.59 14.36 21.38
C LEU A 70 -17.12 14.81 21.28
N ASP A 71 -16.43 14.95 22.41
CA ASP A 71 -15.01 15.32 22.46
C ASP A 71 -14.12 14.20 21.89
N ASP A 72 -14.46 12.94 22.17
CA ASP A 72 -13.78 11.78 21.57
C ASP A 72 -13.99 11.75 20.05
N LEU A 73 -15.23 11.98 19.60
CA LEU A 73 -15.55 12.04 18.17
C LEU A 73 -14.81 13.17 17.44
N GLN A 74 -14.72 14.36 18.06
CA GLN A 74 -13.97 15.47 17.49
C GLN A 74 -12.47 15.16 17.42
N THR A 75 -11.93 14.48 18.43
CA THR A 75 -10.53 14.02 18.45
C THR A 75 -10.28 12.99 17.34
N ILE A 76 -11.15 11.99 17.22
CA ILE A 76 -11.08 10.98 16.15
C ILE A 76 -11.15 11.66 14.78
N PHE A 77 -12.09 12.59 14.59
CA PHE A 77 -12.25 13.30 13.32
C PHE A 77 -11.04 14.17 13.00
N GLY A 78 -10.49 14.90 13.97
CA GLY A 78 -9.28 15.72 13.79
C GLY A 78 -8.06 14.90 13.37
N LEU A 79 -7.97 13.64 13.81
CA LEU A 79 -6.89 12.71 13.42
C LEU A 79 -7.17 12.00 12.09
N ALA A 80 -8.42 11.56 11.87
CA ALA A 80 -8.78 10.73 10.72
C ALA A 80 -9.06 11.55 9.46
N ALA A 81 -9.64 12.75 9.56
CA ALA A 81 -10.02 13.55 8.41
C ALA A 81 -8.84 13.92 7.49
N PRO A 82 -7.67 14.35 8.00
CA PRO A 82 -6.51 14.61 7.14
C PRO A 82 -6.05 13.35 6.38
N VAL A 83 -6.03 12.20 7.07
CA VAL A 83 -5.65 10.91 6.47
C VAL A 83 -6.65 10.49 5.42
N PHE A 84 -7.95 10.68 5.69
CA PHE A 84 -9.03 10.39 4.77
C PHE A 84 -8.93 11.24 3.49
N ILE A 85 -8.75 12.56 3.64
CA ILE A 85 -8.60 13.48 2.49
C ILE A 85 -7.38 13.08 1.65
N MET A 86 -6.25 12.80 2.30
CA MET A 86 -5.04 12.33 1.62
C MET A 86 -5.28 11.05 0.83
N MET A 87 -5.97 10.05 1.41
CA MET A 87 -6.27 8.80 0.73
C MET A 87 -7.26 8.98 -0.42
N MET A 88 -8.30 9.81 -0.25
CA MET A 88 -9.24 10.13 -1.31
C MET A 88 -8.55 10.85 -2.49
N ALA A 89 -7.67 11.80 -2.21
CA ALA A 89 -6.87 12.47 -3.23
C ALA A 89 -5.95 11.49 -3.97
N LYS A 90 -5.31 10.57 -3.25
CA LYS A 90 -4.48 9.51 -3.82
C LYS A 90 -5.28 8.58 -4.74
N VAL A 91 -6.46 8.13 -4.31
CA VAL A 91 -7.35 7.29 -5.13
C VAL A 91 -7.82 8.03 -6.38
N ALA A 92 -8.25 9.30 -6.25
CA ALA A 92 -8.66 10.12 -7.38
C ALA A 92 -7.52 10.33 -8.38
N PHE A 93 -6.30 10.56 -7.91
CA PHE A 93 -5.11 10.69 -8.75
C PHE A 93 -4.84 9.42 -9.57
N TYR A 94 -4.84 8.24 -8.95
CA TYR A 94 -4.67 6.99 -9.69
C TYR A 94 -5.82 6.72 -10.65
N ALA A 95 -7.05 7.03 -10.28
CA ALA A 95 -8.20 6.90 -11.17
C ALA A 95 -8.04 7.76 -12.44
N LEU A 96 -7.53 8.99 -12.31
CA LEU A 96 -7.23 9.85 -13.45
C LEU A 96 -6.12 9.26 -14.34
N ILE A 97 -5.04 8.75 -13.76
CA ILE A 97 -3.97 8.09 -14.54
C ILE A 97 -4.53 6.90 -15.32
N ILE A 98 -5.31 6.03 -14.67
CA ILE A 98 -5.93 4.85 -15.30
C ILE A 98 -6.88 5.29 -16.42
N TYR A 99 -7.67 6.34 -16.21
CA TYR A 99 -8.56 6.90 -17.21
C TYR A 99 -7.80 7.34 -18.47
N PHE A 100 -6.71 8.10 -18.31
CA PHE A 100 -5.88 8.49 -19.45
C PHE A 100 -5.22 7.28 -20.13
N ALA A 101 -4.66 6.34 -19.37
CA ALA A 101 -4.03 5.14 -19.91
C ALA A 101 -5.02 4.28 -20.73
N THR A 102 -6.28 4.20 -20.28
CA THR A 102 -7.33 3.44 -20.97
C THR A 102 -7.72 4.11 -22.30
N ASN A 103 -7.74 5.44 -22.35
CA ASN A 103 -8.05 6.19 -23.57
C ASN A 103 -6.93 6.16 -24.61
N MET A 104 -5.70 5.80 -24.23
CA MET A 104 -4.55 5.67 -25.16
C MET A 104 -4.52 4.34 -25.91
N GLY A 105 -5.39 3.38 -25.53
CA GLY A 105 -5.52 2.10 -26.20
C GLY A 105 -5.27 0.90 -25.28
N THR A 106 -5.68 -0.28 -25.74
CA THR A 106 -5.66 -1.52 -24.94
C THR A 106 -4.25 -1.97 -24.55
N HIS A 107 -3.27 -1.78 -25.43
CA HIS A 107 -1.87 -2.14 -25.15
C HIS A 107 -1.25 -1.23 -24.09
N THR A 108 -1.49 0.07 -24.15
CA THR A 108 -1.05 1.04 -23.13
C THR A 108 -1.74 0.79 -21.79
N ALA A 109 -3.03 0.48 -21.79
CA ALA A 109 -3.77 0.11 -20.58
C ALA A 109 -3.22 -1.18 -19.93
N ALA A 110 -2.91 -2.21 -20.73
CA ALA A 110 -2.32 -3.44 -20.24
C ALA A 110 -0.90 -3.25 -19.70
N ALA A 111 -0.06 -2.45 -20.39
CA ALA A 111 1.26 -2.07 -19.93
C ALA A 111 1.20 -1.31 -18.60
N HIS A 112 0.28 -0.33 -18.51
CA HIS A 112 0.03 0.42 -17.28
C HIS A 112 -0.38 -0.51 -16.13
N GLN A 113 -1.25 -1.51 -16.38
CA GLN A 113 -1.64 -2.44 -15.31
C GLN A 113 -0.46 -3.23 -14.75
N VAL A 114 0.44 -3.73 -15.60
CA VAL A 114 1.62 -4.44 -15.10
C VAL A 114 2.51 -3.53 -14.25
N MET A 115 2.69 -2.28 -14.69
CA MET A 115 3.51 -1.30 -13.97
C MET A 115 2.90 -0.91 -12.62
N ILE A 116 1.59 -0.61 -12.57
CA ILE A 116 0.94 -0.20 -11.31
C ILE A 116 0.88 -1.34 -10.30
N GLN A 117 0.68 -2.59 -10.72
CA GLN A 117 0.72 -3.73 -9.79
C GLN A 117 2.12 -3.97 -9.23
N THR A 118 3.14 -3.85 -10.07
CA THR A 118 4.54 -3.96 -9.62
C THR A 118 4.87 -2.83 -8.63
N TYR A 119 4.46 -1.60 -8.95
CA TYR A 119 4.61 -0.46 -8.04
C TYR A 119 3.90 -0.70 -6.71
N CYS A 120 2.63 -1.10 -6.72
CA CYS A 120 1.86 -1.37 -5.51
C CYS A 120 2.54 -2.45 -4.65
N MET A 121 2.99 -3.55 -5.25
CA MET A 121 3.73 -4.62 -4.57
C MET A 121 4.98 -4.09 -3.87
N CYS A 122 5.74 -3.20 -4.51
CA CYS A 122 6.90 -2.55 -3.89
C CYS A 122 6.47 -1.63 -2.74
N THR A 123 5.44 -0.80 -2.90
CA THR A 123 5.06 0.19 -1.88
C THR A 123 4.57 -0.41 -0.56
N VAL A 124 4.04 -1.63 -0.56
CA VAL A 124 3.56 -2.32 0.66
C VAL A 124 4.64 -2.41 1.74
N TRP A 125 5.91 -2.51 1.35
CA TRP A 125 7.03 -2.60 2.29
C TRP A 125 7.28 -1.31 3.08
N GLY A 126 6.84 -0.16 2.56
CA GLY A 126 6.94 1.12 3.27
C GLY A 126 5.85 1.33 4.31
N GLU A 127 4.75 0.56 4.24
CA GLU A 127 3.59 0.73 5.10
C GLU A 127 3.89 0.50 6.59
N PRO A 128 4.68 -0.53 7.00
CA PRO A 128 5.09 -0.68 8.40
C PRO A 128 5.88 0.51 8.95
N LEU A 129 6.68 1.18 8.12
CA LEU A 129 7.42 2.38 8.52
C LEU A 129 6.47 3.55 8.77
N SER A 130 5.52 3.77 7.86
CA SER A 130 4.45 4.77 8.00
C SER A 130 3.61 4.53 9.26
N GLN A 131 3.22 3.28 9.52
CA GLN A 131 2.45 2.91 10.72
C GLN A 131 3.26 3.06 12.00
N THR A 132 4.57 2.78 11.96
CA THR A 132 5.47 3.03 13.09
C THR A 132 5.54 4.53 13.39
N ALA A 133 5.67 5.38 12.36
CA ALA A 133 5.65 6.83 12.52
C ALA A 133 4.33 7.30 13.12
N GLN A 134 3.20 6.90 12.55
CA GLN A 134 1.86 7.28 13.00
C GLN A 134 1.57 6.80 14.43
N SER A 135 2.06 5.61 14.80
CA SER A 135 1.84 5.04 16.12
C SER A 135 2.69 5.70 17.20
N PHE A 136 3.97 5.99 16.96
CA PHE A 136 4.88 6.43 18.02
C PHE A 136 5.16 7.94 18.02
N MET A 137 5.12 8.60 16.86
CA MET A 137 5.49 10.01 16.74
C MET A 137 4.57 10.97 17.51
N PRO A 138 3.23 10.82 17.47
CA PRO A 138 2.33 11.75 18.18
C PRO A 138 2.59 11.80 19.69
N GLU A 139 2.79 10.63 20.32
CA GLU A 139 3.06 10.54 21.76
C GLU A 139 4.40 11.18 22.13
N LEU A 140 5.43 11.01 21.31
CA LEU A 140 6.76 11.57 21.57
C LEU A 140 6.84 13.09 21.36
N LEU A 141 6.00 13.66 20.48
CA LEU A 141 5.99 15.09 20.16
C LEU A 141 5.06 15.90 21.08
N TYR A 142 3.84 15.41 21.27
CA TYR A 142 2.74 16.15 21.91
C TYR A 142 2.07 15.39 23.07
N GLY A 143 2.44 14.12 23.30
CA GLY A 143 1.84 13.30 24.35
C GLY A 143 2.39 13.57 25.75
N ILE A 144 1.78 12.90 26.74
CA ILE A 144 2.16 12.98 28.16
C ILE A 144 3.63 12.54 28.35
N ASN A 145 4.06 11.52 27.60
CA ASN A 145 5.43 11.00 27.60
C ASN A 145 6.34 11.67 26.55
N LYS A 146 6.20 12.99 26.37
CA LYS A 146 6.97 13.76 25.38
C LYS A 146 8.47 13.53 25.54
N ASN A 147 9.13 13.14 24.45
CA ASN A 147 10.58 12.89 24.42
C ASN A 147 11.14 13.24 23.03
N LEU A 148 11.54 14.51 22.87
CA LEU A 148 12.04 15.04 21.60
C LEU A 148 13.34 14.37 21.12
N PRO A 149 14.33 14.05 21.98
CA PRO A 149 15.50 13.29 21.55
C PRO A 149 15.12 11.94 20.92
N LYS A 150 14.21 11.20 21.56
CA LYS A 150 13.72 9.92 21.04
C LYS A 150 12.90 10.08 19.76
N ALA A 151 12.11 11.15 19.64
CA ALA A 151 11.39 11.50 18.41
C ALA A 151 12.35 11.74 17.23
N ARG A 152 13.44 12.50 17.45
CA ARG A 152 14.49 12.75 16.44
C ARG A 152 15.22 11.47 16.05
N MET A 153 15.54 10.61 17.01
CA MET A 153 16.14 9.30 16.72
C MET A 153 15.22 8.42 15.88
N LEU A 154 13.94 8.34 16.24
CA LEU A 154 12.93 7.60 15.48
C LEU A 154 12.80 8.16 14.06
N LEU A 155 12.68 9.48 13.90
CA LEU A 155 12.61 10.13 12.60
C LEU A 155 13.86 9.82 11.74
N LYS A 156 15.06 9.95 12.31
CA LYS A 156 16.31 9.64 11.61
C LYS A 156 16.34 8.17 11.16
N SER A 157 15.93 7.25 12.03
CA SER A 157 15.85 5.83 11.69
C SER A 157 14.84 5.57 10.56
N LEU A 158 13.64 6.14 10.64
CA LEU A 158 12.62 6.00 9.61
C LEU A 158 13.08 6.56 8.25
N VAL A 159 13.77 7.70 8.24
CA VAL A 159 14.32 8.29 7.00
C VAL A 159 15.41 7.39 6.41
N ILE A 160 16.36 6.90 7.21
CA ILE A 160 17.45 6.05 6.72
C ILE A 160 16.90 4.73 6.17
N VAL A 161 16.04 4.05 6.95
CA VAL A 161 15.44 2.77 6.54
C VAL A 161 14.50 2.95 5.36
N GLY A 162 13.71 4.02 5.36
CA GLY A 162 12.80 4.34 4.25
C GLY A 162 13.57 4.66 2.96
N ALA A 163 14.65 5.42 3.03
CA ALA A 163 15.48 5.74 1.87
C ALA A 163 16.21 4.51 1.33
N SER A 164 16.78 3.66 2.19
CA SER A 164 17.46 2.45 1.75
C SER A 164 16.49 1.45 1.14
N LEU A 165 15.34 1.21 1.79
CA LEU A 165 14.30 0.33 1.29
C LEU A 165 13.69 0.86 -0.01
N GLY A 166 13.42 2.17 -0.08
CA GLY A 166 12.93 2.82 -1.29
C GLY A 166 13.89 2.71 -2.47
N LEU A 167 15.20 2.85 -2.23
CA LEU A 167 16.22 2.66 -3.26
C LEU A 167 16.24 1.22 -3.77
N ILE A 168 16.27 0.23 -2.85
CA ILE A 168 16.29 -1.19 -3.20
C ILE A 168 15.04 -1.56 -4.00
N LEU A 169 13.86 -1.16 -3.51
CA LEU A 169 12.59 -1.47 -4.16
C LEU A 169 12.41 -0.71 -5.48
N GLY A 170 12.96 0.51 -5.59
CA GLY A 170 12.99 1.25 -6.85
C GLY A 170 13.84 0.55 -7.92
N ILE A 171 15.01 0.03 -7.54
CA ILE A 171 15.85 -0.79 -8.41
C ILE A 171 15.11 -2.06 -8.82
N VAL A 172 14.60 -2.84 -7.86
CA VAL A 172 13.88 -4.10 -8.15
C VAL A 172 12.64 -3.85 -9.01
N GLY A 173 11.81 -2.87 -8.64
CA GLY A 173 10.57 -2.53 -9.32
C GLY A 173 10.77 -2.02 -10.75
N THR A 174 11.96 -1.49 -11.06
CA THR A 174 12.32 -1.07 -12.43
C THR A 174 13.01 -2.19 -13.21
N SER A 175 13.99 -2.85 -12.60
CA SER A 175 14.82 -3.85 -13.27
C SER A 175 14.08 -5.16 -13.57
N VAL A 176 13.17 -5.62 -12.69
CA VAL A 176 12.47 -6.90 -12.89
C VAL A 176 11.51 -6.84 -14.09
N PRO A 177 10.60 -5.85 -14.22
CA PRO A 177 9.76 -5.72 -15.41
C PRO A 177 10.56 -5.48 -16.69
N TRP A 178 11.73 -4.86 -16.60
CA TRP A 178 12.60 -4.57 -17.73
C TRP A 178 13.37 -5.81 -18.24
N LEU A 179 14.00 -6.56 -17.34
CA LEU A 179 14.83 -7.72 -17.68
C LEU A 179 14.01 -9.00 -17.88
N PHE A 180 12.88 -9.13 -17.17
CA PHE A 180 12.05 -10.33 -17.18
C PHE A 180 10.58 -10.01 -17.53
N PRO A 181 10.30 -9.36 -18.67
CA PRO A 181 8.95 -8.92 -19.02
C PRO A 181 7.97 -10.09 -19.21
N ASN A 182 8.48 -11.26 -19.62
CA ASN A 182 7.72 -12.47 -19.88
C ASN A 182 7.08 -13.11 -18.64
N ILE A 183 7.53 -12.74 -17.42
CA ILE A 183 6.90 -13.19 -16.17
C ILE A 183 5.48 -12.62 -16.05
N PHE A 184 5.25 -11.42 -16.61
CA PHE A 184 3.98 -10.70 -16.46
C PHE A 184 3.05 -10.86 -17.65
N THR A 185 3.59 -11.00 -18.86
CA THR A 185 2.79 -11.16 -20.08
C THR A 185 3.62 -11.77 -21.20
N SER A 186 3.01 -12.59 -22.04
CA SER A 186 3.61 -13.12 -23.27
C SER A 186 3.30 -12.27 -24.51
N ASP A 187 2.47 -11.23 -24.38
CA ASP A 187 2.10 -10.35 -25.50
C ASP A 187 3.25 -9.37 -25.83
N ARG A 188 3.88 -9.58 -26.99
CA ARG A 188 5.00 -8.76 -27.48
C ARG A 188 4.63 -7.27 -27.63
N LYS A 189 3.38 -6.94 -27.95
CA LYS A 189 2.94 -5.53 -28.08
C LYS A 189 2.92 -4.83 -26.73
N VAL A 190 2.46 -5.52 -25.68
CA VAL A 190 2.46 -5.00 -24.30
C VAL A 190 3.89 -4.86 -23.76
N ILE A 191 4.78 -5.78 -24.12
CA ILE A 191 6.20 -5.70 -23.77
C ILE A 191 6.86 -4.48 -24.44
N HIS A 192 6.60 -4.24 -25.73
CA HIS A 192 7.17 -3.10 -26.46
C HIS A 192 6.68 -1.76 -25.90
N GLU A 193 5.39 -1.63 -25.63
CA GLU A 193 4.77 -0.44 -25.04
C GLU A 193 5.32 -0.14 -23.63
N ARG A 194 5.62 -1.18 -22.83
CA ARG A 194 6.31 -1.03 -21.53
C ARG A 194 7.72 -0.47 -21.69
N TYR A 195 8.52 -0.99 -22.62
CA TYR A 195 9.87 -0.45 -22.85
C TYR A 195 9.82 1.03 -23.24
N TYR A 196 8.85 1.43 -24.07
CA TYR A 196 8.60 2.84 -24.37
C TYR A 196 8.22 3.64 -23.12
N SER A 197 7.30 3.14 -22.29
CA SER A 197 6.82 3.83 -21.09
C SER A 197 7.90 4.01 -20.02
N VAL A 198 8.71 2.98 -19.75
CA VAL A 198 9.86 3.04 -18.82
C VAL A 198 10.94 3.97 -19.37
N SER A 199 11.20 3.90 -20.68
CA SER A 199 12.10 4.84 -21.34
C SER A 199 11.55 6.28 -21.31
N THR A 200 10.23 6.49 -21.23
CA THR A 200 9.60 7.82 -21.21
C THR A 200 9.81 8.57 -19.89
N LEU A 201 10.18 7.91 -18.79
CA LEU A 201 10.73 8.61 -17.62
C LEU A 201 12.10 9.26 -17.93
N CYS A 202 12.93 8.64 -18.79
CA CYS A 202 14.12 9.30 -19.38
C CYS A 202 13.78 10.19 -20.59
N TYR A 203 12.73 9.87 -21.35
CA TYR A 203 12.38 10.52 -22.61
C TYR A 203 11.57 11.80 -22.40
N PHE A 204 10.81 11.97 -21.31
CA PHE A 204 10.20 13.26 -20.97
C PHE A 204 11.28 14.29 -20.68
N GLU A 205 12.35 13.91 -19.98
CA GLU A 205 13.52 14.76 -19.70
C GLU A 205 14.34 15.10 -20.97
N TYR A 206 14.25 14.25 -22.01
CA TYR A 206 14.86 14.47 -23.32
C TYR A 206 13.94 15.25 -24.28
N LYS A 207 12.64 14.99 -24.25
CA LYS A 207 11.62 15.63 -25.08
C LYS A 207 11.30 17.04 -24.60
N GLU A 208 11.30 17.31 -23.30
CA GLU A 208 11.29 18.70 -22.77
C GLU A 208 12.53 19.46 -23.23
N ARG A 209 13.73 18.87 -23.14
CA ARG A 209 14.97 19.49 -23.67
C ARG A 209 14.93 19.72 -25.19
N LEU A 210 14.26 18.87 -25.96
CA LEU A 210 14.06 19.08 -27.39
C LEU A 210 12.97 20.10 -27.72
N ILE A 211 11.96 20.25 -26.87
CA ILE A 211 10.91 21.29 -27.02
C ILE A 211 11.47 22.67 -26.61
N GLU A 212 12.30 22.76 -25.58
CA GLU A 212 13.04 23.99 -25.23
C GLU A 212 14.01 24.41 -26.34
N LYS A 213 14.76 23.45 -26.92
CA LYS A 213 15.66 23.76 -28.05
C LYS A 213 14.93 24.22 -29.31
N LYS A 214 13.65 23.89 -29.48
CA LYS A 214 12.81 24.39 -30.59
C LYS A 214 12.14 25.74 -30.32
N LYS A 215 12.27 26.30 -29.11
CA LYS A 215 11.82 27.67 -28.78
C LYS A 215 12.95 28.72 -28.82
N CYS A 216 14.20 28.29 -28.98
CA CYS A 216 15.37 29.18 -29.13
C CYS A 216 15.86 29.35 -30.58
N PHE A 217 15.04 28.97 -31.57
CA PHE A 217 15.24 29.30 -32.98
C PHE A 217 13.95 29.90 -33.56
#